data_AF-X0YWA3-F1
#
_entry.id   AF-X0YWA3-F1
#
_cell.length_a   1.000
_cell.length_b   1.000
_cell.length_c   1.000
_cell.angle_alpha   90.00
_cell.angle_beta   90.00
_cell.angle_gamma   90.00
#
_symmetry.space_group_name_H-M   'P 1'
#
loop_
_entity.id
_entity.type
_entity.pdbx_description
1 polymer ?
#
loop_
_entity_poly.entity_id
_entity_poly.type
_entity_poly.pdbx_seq_one_letter_code
_entity_poly.pdbx_strand_id
1 'polypeptide(L)'
;SAYDVYYKRSLKNITCPNAIFLDSGGYECSKRFDISEVYYLKDKPKKWNIKLYGEVLINIWPHNIPTIAICYDYNKKGMSINKQINSAKNFFKGKSYFLSDILLKPEDKKLGIIEVDSVINQIDSLRDFDVIGFTEKEIGDSVLDRMTNIAKLRIAMGKANMNKPIHIFGSLDPISAPLYFISGADIFDSLTWIRFSYFKGMAIYQNNYAVLKQYLEFNTERLIS
;
A
#
# COMPACT_ATOMS: atom_id res chain seq x y z
N SER A 1 0.77 10.81 -3.82
CA SER A 1 1.84 10.00 -4.44
C SER A 1 2.85 10.89 -5.17
N ALA A 2 3.94 10.32 -5.71
CA ALA A 2 4.88 11.02 -6.59
C ALA A 2 4.22 11.52 -7.90
N TYR A 3 3.21 10.79 -8.40
CA TYR A 3 2.39 11.24 -9.53
C TYR A 3 1.70 12.58 -9.24
N ASP A 4 1.10 12.72 -8.07
CA ASP A 4 0.48 13.99 -7.66
C ASP A 4 1.49 15.11 -7.49
N VAL A 5 2.67 14.82 -6.90
CA VAL A 5 3.75 15.81 -6.75
C VAL A 5 4.13 16.37 -8.12
N TYR A 6 4.32 15.51 -9.11
CA TYR A 6 4.68 15.92 -10.47
C TYR A 6 3.58 16.77 -11.14
N TYR A 7 2.32 16.35 -11.07
CA TYR A 7 1.24 16.96 -11.86
C TYR A 7 0.43 18.06 -11.17
N LYS A 8 0.30 18.01 -9.85
CA LYS A 8 -0.53 18.94 -9.06
C LYS A 8 0.31 19.96 -8.29
N ARG A 9 1.65 19.78 -8.22
CA ARG A 9 2.61 20.67 -7.53
C ARG A 9 2.20 21.01 -6.08
N SER A 10 1.55 20.10 -5.37
CA SER A 10 1.06 20.34 -4.01
C SER A 10 2.02 19.84 -2.94
N LEU A 11 3.20 20.45 -2.87
CA LEU A 11 4.06 20.34 -1.68
C LEU A 11 3.92 21.63 -0.87
N LYS A 12 2.75 21.85 -0.27
CA LYS A 12 2.60 22.98 0.65
C LYS A 12 2.85 22.52 2.07
N ASN A 13 3.95 23.03 2.64
CA ASN A 13 4.32 23.04 4.06
C ASN A 13 4.07 21.72 4.79
N ILE A 14 4.85 20.70 4.43
CA ILE A 14 5.02 19.51 5.26
C ILE A 14 5.82 19.95 6.50
N THR A 15 5.15 20.15 7.64
CA THR A 15 5.79 20.79 8.81
C THR A 15 6.27 19.82 9.88
N CYS A 16 5.74 18.58 9.97
CA CYS A 16 5.97 17.73 11.15
C CYS A 16 6.07 16.18 10.98
N PRO A 17 6.33 15.55 9.82
CA PRO A 17 6.40 14.09 9.77
C PRO A 17 7.75 13.56 10.28
N ASN A 18 7.72 12.50 11.11
CA ASN A 18 8.93 11.72 11.44
C ASN A 18 9.44 10.94 10.22
N ALA A 19 8.54 10.54 9.33
CA ALA A 19 8.82 9.89 8.07
C ALA A 19 7.63 10.04 7.10
N ILE A 20 7.90 10.06 5.80
CA ILE A 20 6.89 10.03 4.74
C ILE A 20 7.07 8.79 3.86
N PHE A 21 5.98 8.05 3.64
CA PHE A 21 5.92 7.06 2.56
C PHE A 21 5.47 7.75 1.27
N LEU A 22 6.34 7.76 0.26
CA LEU A 22 6.07 8.38 -1.03
C LEU A 22 5.73 7.31 -2.06
N ASP A 23 4.43 7.13 -2.29
CA ASP A 23 3.93 6.19 -3.29
C ASP A 23 4.41 6.52 -4.71
N SER A 24 4.65 5.49 -5.52
CA SER A 24 5.21 5.63 -6.86
C SER A 24 4.25 6.29 -7.86
N GLY A 25 2.94 6.28 -7.58
CA GLY A 25 1.88 6.77 -8.45
C GLY A 25 1.29 5.71 -9.37
N GLY A 26 1.53 4.42 -9.09
CA GLY A 26 1.01 3.31 -9.89
C GLY A 26 -0.51 3.22 -9.87
N TYR A 27 -1.11 3.54 -8.72
CA TYR A 27 -2.55 3.51 -8.49
C TYR A 27 -3.30 4.50 -9.40
N GLU A 28 -2.87 5.76 -9.46
CA GLU A 28 -3.48 6.83 -10.27
C GLU A 28 -3.41 6.54 -11.78
N CYS A 29 -2.48 5.68 -12.19
CA CYS A 29 -2.29 5.28 -13.58
C CYS A 29 -3.12 4.04 -13.96
N SER A 30 -3.52 3.23 -12.98
CA SER A 30 -4.32 2.04 -13.20
C SER A 30 -5.81 2.39 -13.19
N LYS A 31 -6.44 2.50 -14.38
CA LYS A 31 -7.89 2.75 -14.54
C LYS A 31 -8.80 1.59 -14.09
N ARG A 32 -8.42 0.81 -13.08
CA ARG A 32 -9.30 -0.23 -12.56
C ARG A 32 -10.06 0.37 -11.40
N PHE A 33 -11.34 0.60 -11.62
CA PHE A 33 -12.29 0.84 -10.53
C PHE A 33 -12.08 -0.28 -9.50
N ASP A 34 -11.49 0.06 -8.36
CA ASP A 34 -11.48 -0.86 -7.24
C ASP A 34 -12.89 -0.87 -6.68
N ILE A 35 -13.47 -2.05 -6.45
CA ILE A 35 -14.82 -2.17 -5.89
C ILE A 35 -14.91 -1.57 -4.47
N SER A 36 -13.76 -1.35 -3.81
CA SER A 36 -13.64 -0.61 -2.56
C SER A 36 -13.72 0.92 -2.73
N GLU A 37 -13.64 1.44 -3.95
CA GLU A 37 -13.75 2.87 -4.23
C GLU A 37 -15.22 3.33 -4.28
N VAL A 38 -15.62 4.07 -3.25
CA VAL A 38 -16.92 4.76 -3.20
C VAL A 38 -17.02 5.93 -4.19
N TYR A 39 -15.90 6.44 -4.72
CA TYR A 39 -15.89 7.59 -5.63
C TYR A 39 -15.19 7.27 -6.95
N TYR A 40 -15.86 7.58 -8.06
CA TYR A 40 -15.32 7.45 -9.40
C TYR A 40 -14.48 8.70 -9.76
N LEU A 41 -13.16 8.57 -9.83
CA LEU A 41 -12.31 9.64 -10.37
C LEU A 41 -12.36 9.62 -11.91
N LYS A 42 -12.93 10.69 -12.49
CA LYS A 42 -13.31 10.80 -13.90
C LYS A 42 -12.13 11.13 -14.84
N ASP A 43 -10.96 11.47 -14.30
CA ASP A 43 -9.84 11.98 -15.08
C ASP A 43 -9.10 10.87 -15.83
N LYS A 44 -8.74 11.15 -17.10
CA LYS A 44 -7.86 10.25 -17.84
C LYS A 44 -6.45 10.34 -17.24
N PRO A 45 -5.81 9.20 -16.90
CA PRO A 45 -4.46 9.18 -16.39
C PRO A 45 -3.50 9.81 -17.41
N LYS A 46 -2.62 10.68 -16.91
CA LYS A 46 -1.57 11.30 -17.71
C LYS A 46 -0.41 10.32 -17.90
N LYS A 47 0.50 10.67 -18.81
CA LYS A 47 1.67 9.83 -19.13
C LYS A 47 2.58 9.67 -17.90
N TRP A 48 2.59 8.51 -17.27
CA TRP A 48 3.49 8.20 -16.16
C TRP A 48 4.51 7.13 -16.56
N ASN A 49 5.77 7.35 -16.21
CA ASN A 49 6.86 6.40 -16.48
C ASN A 49 7.98 6.58 -15.46
N ILE A 50 8.86 5.57 -15.39
CA ILE A 50 9.96 5.53 -14.42
C ILE A 50 10.92 6.73 -14.50
N LYS A 51 11.06 7.38 -15.66
CA LYS A 51 11.89 8.60 -15.79
C LYS A 51 11.25 9.77 -15.06
N LEU A 52 9.94 9.95 -15.19
CA LEU A 52 9.19 11.00 -14.48
C LEU A 52 9.16 10.74 -12.97
N TYR A 53 9.02 9.49 -12.56
CA TYR A 53 9.17 9.13 -11.15
C TYR A 53 10.58 9.48 -10.62
N GLY A 54 11.62 9.19 -11.40
CA GLY A 54 12.99 9.60 -11.09
C GLY A 54 13.17 11.11 -10.99
N GLU A 55 12.55 11.88 -11.88
CA GLU A 55 12.53 13.35 -11.84
C GLU A 55 11.96 13.86 -10.52
N VAL A 56 10.85 13.25 -10.04
CA VAL A 56 10.28 13.62 -8.75
C VAL A 56 11.24 13.36 -7.61
N LEU A 57 11.80 12.15 -7.52
CA LEU A 57 12.68 11.79 -6.41
C LEU A 57 13.97 12.62 -6.36
N ILE A 58 14.54 12.95 -7.52
CA ILE A 58 15.86 13.59 -7.59
C ILE A 58 15.71 15.12 -7.55
N ASN A 59 14.80 15.70 -8.33
CA ASN A 59 14.80 17.14 -8.62
C ASN A 59 13.64 17.91 -7.95
N ILE A 60 12.54 17.24 -7.57
CA ILE A 60 11.33 17.92 -7.09
C ILE A 60 11.09 17.68 -5.59
N TRP A 61 11.31 16.45 -5.12
CA TRP A 61 11.05 16.08 -3.74
C TRP A 61 12.14 16.62 -2.80
N PRO A 62 11.80 17.24 -1.66
CA PRO A 62 12.79 17.76 -0.73
C PRO A 62 13.60 16.65 -0.06
N HIS A 63 14.93 16.69 -0.17
CA HIS A 63 15.83 15.67 0.38
C HIS A 63 16.02 15.76 1.91
N ASN A 64 15.56 16.85 2.53
CA ASN A 64 15.60 17.04 3.98
C ASN A 64 14.41 16.38 4.71
N ILE A 65 13.45 15.82 3.98
CA ILE A 65 12.31 15.12 4.55
C ILE A 65 12.66 13.62 4.65
N PRO A 66 12.66 13.02 5.85
CA PRO A 66 12.86 11.57 5.99
C PRO A 66 11.79 10.83 5.18
N THR A 67 12.22 10.10 4.15
CA THR A 67 11.32 9.55 3.14
C THR A 67 11.60 8.06 2.93
N ILE A 68 10.54 7.27 2.84
CA ILE A 68 10.53 5.91 2.33
C ILE A 68 9.90 5.98 0.94
N ALA A 69 10.70 5.74 -0.10
CA ALA A 69 10.25 5.80 -1.49
C ALA A 69 9.81 4.41 -1.96
N ILE A 70 8.57 4.34 -2.45
CA ILE A 70 7.98 3.08 -2.93
C ILE A 70 8.38 2.86 -4.39
N CYS A 71 8.94 1.70 -4.69
CA CYS A 71 9.44 1.35 -6.01
C CYS A 71 8.37 1.51 -7.10
N TYR A 72 8.81 1.93 -8.28
CA TYR A 72 7.95 2.06 -9.44
C TYR A 72 7.33 0.72 -9.85
N ASP A 73 6.04 0.55 -9.57
CA ASP A 73 5.29 -0.71 -9.71
C ASP A 73 4.39 -0.74 -10.96
N TYR A 74 4.22 0.38 -11.63
CA TYR A 74 3.36 0.45 -12.82
C TYR A 74 3.88 -0.46 -13.95
N ASN A 75 2.96 -1.24 -14.52
CA ASN A 75 3.22 -2.28 -15.54
C ASN A 75 4.18 -3.40 -15.09
N LYS A 76 4.34 -3.65 -13.78
CA LYS A 76 5.13 -4.77 -13.26
C LYS A 76 4.37 -6.11 -13.19
N LYS A 77 3.04 -6.09 -13.19
CA LYS A 77 2.24 -7.34 -13.26
C LYS A 77 2.65 -8.16 -14.49
N GLY A 78 2.82 -9.47 -14.34
CA GLY A 78 3.29 -10.33 -15.43
C GLY A 78 4.82 -10.45 -15.55
N MET A 79 5.56 -9.74 -14.69
CA MET A 79 7.02 -9.78 -14.65
C MET A 79 7.47 -10.73 -13.54
N SER A 80 8.51 -11.52 -13.77
CA SER A 80 9.02 -12.39 -12.71
C SER A 80 9.56 -11.62 -11.50
N ILE A 81 9.48 -12.20 -10.31
CA ILE A 81 9.93 -11.55 -9.06
C ILE A 81 11.37 -11.07 -9.17
N ASN A 82 12.27 -11.92 -9.69
CA ASN A 82 13.67 -11.57 -9.91
C ASN A 82 13.85 -10.32 -10.82
N LYS A 83 13.07 -10.23 -11.91
CA LYS A 83 13.13 -9.08 -12.82
C LYS A 83 12.59 -7.80 -12.16
N GLN A 84 11.54 -7.91 -11.35
CA GLN A 84 11.02 -6.79 -10.56
C GLN A 84 12.08 -6.27 -9.59
N ILE A 85 12.69 -7.17 -8.82
CA ILE A 85 13.79 -6.88 -7.89
C ILE A 85 14.96 -6.19 -8.61
N ASN A 86 15.48 -6.79 -9.67
CA ASN A 86 16.62 -6.24 -10.40
C ASN A 86 16.32 -4.87 -11.02
N SER A 87 15.11 -4.68 -11.54
CA SER A 87 14.69 -3.37 -12.05
C SER A 87 14.63 -2.31 -10.95
N ALA A 88 14.14 -2.66 -9.75
CA ALA A 88 14.05 -1.74 -8.63
C ALA A 88 15.43 -1.40 -8.06
N LYS A 89 16.30 -2.41 -7.88
CA LYS A 89 17.71 -2.23 -7.48
C LYS A 89 18.44 -1.28 -8.41
N ASN A 90 18.37 -1.53 -9.72
CA ASN A 90 19.02 -0.69 -10.72
C ASN A 90 18.49 0.75 -10.71
N PHE A 91 17.19 0.93 -10.44
CA PHE A 91 16.61 2.26 -10.35
C PHE A 91 17.09 3.01 -9.10
N PHE A 92 17.14 2.38 -7.93
CA PHE A 92 17.57 3.02 -6.69
C PHE A 92 19.09 3.09 -6.49
N LYS A 93 19.87 2.37 -7.30
CA LYS A 93 21.33 2.42 -7.27
C LYS A 93 21.84 3.87 -7.30
N GLY A 94 22.62 4.24 -6.28
CA GLY A 94 23.23 5.57 -6.15
C GLY A 94 22.31 6.66 -5.59
N LYS A 95 21.09 6.33 -5.16
CA LYS A 95 20.16 7.26 -4.49
C LYS A 95 20.16 6.96 -2.99
N SER A 96 20.57 7.91 -2.15
CA SER A 96 20.77 7.70 -0.71
C SER A 96 19.92 8.60 0.20
N TYR A 97 19.09 9.48 -0.35
CA TYR A 97 18.30 10.47 0.42
C TYR A 97 16.95 9.93 0.91
N PHE A 98 16.67 8.65 0.68
CA PHE A 98 15.45 7.97 1.09
C PHE A 98 15.74 6.50 1.38
N LEU A 99 14.89 5.89 2.20
CA LEU A 99 14.80 4.43 2.34
C LEU A 99 13.95 3.86 1.22
N SER A 100 14.14 2.59 0.92
CA SER A 100 13.51 1.91 -0.21
C SER A 100 12.44 0.91 0.22
N ASP A 101 11.24 1.04 -0.36
CA ASP A 101 10.15 0.08 -0.19
C ASP A 101 9.83 -0.59 -1.52
N ILE A 102 10.05 -1.90 -1.62
CA ILE A 102 9.74 -2.64 -2.85
C ILE A 102 8.32 -3.17 -2.82
N LEU A 103 7.44 -2.66 -3.68
CA LEU A 103 6.12 -3.24 -3.90
C LEU A 103 6.18 -4.33 -4.97
N LEU A 104 6.14 -5.60 -4.55
CA LEU A 104 6.12 -6.75 -5.46
C LEU A 104 4.72 -6.97 -6.03
N LYS A 105 4.66 -7.31 -7.31
CA LYS A 105 3.43 -7.60 -8.04
C LYS A 105 3.36 -9.06 -8.52
N PRO A 106 2.15 -9.60 -8.75
CA PRO A 106 1.96 -10.94 -9.30
C PRO A 106 2.74 -11.21 -10.59
N GLU A 107 3.40 -12.38 -10.64
CA GLU A 107 4.06 -12.88 -11.85
C GLU A 107 3.06 -13.32 -12.92
N ASP A 108 1.89 -13.85 -12.50
CA ASP A 108 0.78 -14.16 -13.39
C ASP A 108 -0.29 -13.07 -13.34
N LYS A 109 -0.53 -12.42 -14.48
CA LYS A 109 -1.57 -11.38 -14.62
C LYS A 109 -2.98 -11.91 -14.46
N LYS A 110 -3.22 -13.18 -14.81
CA LYS A 110 -4.54 -13.83 -14.78
C LYS A 110 -4.92 -14.21 -13.37
N LEU A 111 -4.00 -14.86 -12.64
CA LEU A 111 -4.22 -15.20 -11.24
C LEU A 111 -4.30 -13.94 -10.39
N GLY A 112 -3.41 -12.98 -10.61
CA GLY A 112 -3.41 -11.72 -9.85
C GLY A 112 -2.98 -11.88 -8.39
N ILE A 113 -2.41 -13.04 -8.04
CA ILE A 113 -1.90 -13.39 -6.71
C ILE A 113 -0.38 -13.56 -6.79
N ILE A 114 0.30 -13.25 -5.70
CA ILE A 114 1.75 -13.41 -5.55
C ILE A 114 2.04 -14.85 -5.14
N GLU A 115 2.87 -15.51 -5.95
CA GLU A 115 3.47 -16.80 -5.61
C GLU A 115 4.54 -16.60 -4.55
N VAL A 116 4.19 -16.82 -3.27
CA VAL A 116 5.07 -16.56 -2.13
C VAL A 116 6.37 -17.37 -2.20
N ASP A 117 6.31 -18.60 -2.70
CA ASP A 117 7.51 -19.42 -2.84
C ASP A 117 8.50 -18.82 -3.85
N SER A 118 8.03 -18.17 -4.92
CA SER A 118 8.87 -17.39 -5.83
C SER A 118 9.56 -16.23 -5.13
N VAL A 119 8.90 -15.58 -4.17
CA VAL A 119 9.47 -14.50 -3.36
C VAL A 119 10.53 -15.05 -2.40
N ILE A 120 10.24 -16.15 -1.71
CA ILE A 120 11.17 -16.83 -0.79
C ILE A 120 12.43 -17.29 -1.52
N ASN A 121 12.30 -17.80 -2.75
CA ASN A 121 13.45 -18.17 -3.58
C ASN A 121 14.36 -16.98 -3.94
N GLN A 122 13.89 -15.74 -3.76
CA GLN A 122 14.63 -14.52 -4.01
C GLN A 122 14.96 -13.75 -2.72
N ILE A 123 14.83 -14.38 -1.54
CA ILE A 123 14.96 -13.70 -0.24
C ILE A 123 16.28 -12.93 -0.12
N ASP A 124 17.42 -13.53 -0.47
CA ASP A 124 18.70 -12.81 -0.35
C ASP A 124 18.79 -11.58 -1.26
N SER A 125 18.10 -11.62 -2.41
CA SER A 125 18.04 -10.46 -3.30
C SER A 125 17.18 -9.33 -2.73
N LEU A 126 16.30 -9.58 -1.77
CA LEU A 126 15.47 -8.55 -1.14
C LEU A 126 16.22 -7.75 -0.06
N ARG A 127 17.41 -8.19 0.38
CA ARG A 127 18.20 -7.52 1.43
C ARG A 127 18.57 -6.06 1.11
N ASP A 128 18.67 -5.74 -0.18
CA ASP A 128 19.04 -4.40 -0.65
C ASP A 128 17.92 -3.36 -0.46
N PHE A 129 16.72 -3.80 -0.06
CA PHE A 129 15.61 -2.91 0.25
C PHE A 129 15.44 -2.73 1.75
N ASP A 130 14.83 -1.61 2.15
CA ASP A 130 14.57 -1.30 3.55
C ASP A 130 13.23 -1.82 4.02
N VAL A 131 12.25 -1.93 3.12
CA VAL A 131 10.90 -2.43 3.36
C VAL A 131 10.48 -3.35 2.21
N ILE A 132 9.79 -4.45 2.54
CA ILE A 132 9.24 -5.39 1.54
C ILE A 132 7.71 -5.27 1.52
N GLY A 133 7.18 -4.88 0.38
CA GLY A 133 5.79 -4.49 0.18
C GLY A 133 4.96 -5.44 -0.65
N PHE A 134 3.70 -5.63 -0.25
CA PHE A 134 2.71 -6.43 -0.97
C PHE A 134 1.34 -5.76 -0.92
N THR A 135 0.57 -5.77 -2.00
CA THR A 135 -0.83 -5.32 -1.95
C THR A 135 -1.70 -6.38 -1.27
N GLU A 136 -2.58 -5.98 -0.33
CA GLU A 136 -3.40 -6.90 0.47
C GLU A 136 -4.12 -7.96 -0.37
N LYS A 137 -4.84 -7.54 -1.41
CA LYS A 137 -5.60 -8.46 -2.28
C LYS A 137 -4.72 -9.34 -3.17
N GLU A 138 -3.45 -9.01 -3.31
CA GLU A 138 -2.50 -9.73 -4.17
C GLU A 138 -1.68 -10.75 -3.37
N ILE A 139 -1.63 -10.68 -2.03
CA ILE A 139 -0.87 -11.64 -1.21
C ILE A 139 -1.69 -12.88 -0.82
N GLY A 140 -2.97 -12.95 -1.17
CA GLY A 140 -3.82 -14.13 -0.98
C GLY A 140 -5.29 -13.87 -1.26
N ASP A 141 -6.03 -14.95 -1.56
CA ASP A 141 -7.44 -14.89 -1.95
C ASP A 141 -8.39 -14.71 -0.78
N SER A 142 -8.11 -15.35 0.35
CA SER A 142 -8.85 -15.17 1.60
C SER A 142 -8.02 -14.49 2.68
N VAL A 143 -8.68 -14.03 3.75
CA VAL A 143 -7.98 -13.50 4.94
C VAL A 143 -7.00 -14.53 5.50
N LEU A 144 -7.41 -15.80 5.57
CA LEU A 144 -6.55 -16.89 6.07
C LEU A 144 -5.35 -17.14 5.14
N ASP A 145 -5.55 -17.09 3.82
CA ASP A 145 -4.45 -17.25 2.86
C ASP A 145 -3.43 -16.12 3.00
N ARG A 146 -3.91 -14.87 3.12
CA ARG A 146 -3.05 -13.70 3.33
C ARG A 146 -2.25 -13.83 4.62
N MET A 147 -2.89 -14.18 5.74
CA MET A 147 -2.22 -14.44 7.02
C MET A 147 -1.16 -15.53 6.88
N THR A 148 -1.53 -16.66 6.26
CA THR A 148 -0.63 -17.80 6.06
C THR A 148 0.59 -17.42 5.21
N ASN A 149 0.37 -16.67 4.13
CA ASN A 149 1.41 -16.22 3.23
C ASN A 149 2.35 -15.20 3.87
N ILE A 150 1.83 -14.26 4.66
CA ILE A 150 2.64 -13.33 5.46
C ILE A 150 3.48 -14.11 6.49
N ALA A 151 2.90 -15.08 7.19
CA ALA A 151 3.62 -15.91 8.15
C ALA A 151 4.74 -16.73 7.50
N LYS A 152 4.47 -17.35 6.35
CA LYS A 152 5.49 -18.05 5.55
C LYS A 152 6.66 -17.14 5.18
N LEU A 153 6.38 -15.93 4.70
CA LEU A 153 7.40 -14.93 4.37
C LEU A 153 8.22 -14.55 5.61
N ARG A 154 7.56 -14.22 6.73
CA ARG A 154 8.25 -13.84 7.97
C ARG A 154 9.16 -14.96 8.48
N ILE A 155 8.70 -16.21 8.46
CA ILE A 155 9.50 -17.38 8.85
C ILE A 155 10.71 -17.54 7.93
N ALA A 156 10.53 -17.40 6.61
CA ALA A 156 11.62 -17.49 5.65
C ALA A 156 12.65 -16.36 5.83
N MET A 157 12.20 -15.13 6.06
CA MET A 157 13.06 -13.98 6.39
C MET A 157 13.84 -14.23 7.69
N GLY A 158 13.19 -14.77 8.71
CA GLY A 158 13.84 -15.15 9.98
C GLY A 158 14.93 -16.20 9.78
N LYS A 159 14.66 -17.26 9.02
CA LYS A 159 15.65 -18.29 8.67
C LYS A 159 16.85 -17.72 7.90
N ALA A 160 16.62 -16.67 7.09
CA ALA A 160 17.67 -15.96 6.37
C ALA A 160 18.37 -14.87 7.20
N ASN A 161 18.06 -14.70 8.49
CA ASN A 161 18.52 -13.57 9.32
C ASN A 161 18.24 -12.20 8.67
N MET A 162 17.12 -12.06 7.98
CA MET A 162 16.66 -10.80 7.40
C MET A 162 15.61 -10.16 8.32
N ASN A 163 16.02 -9.14 9.06
CA ASN A 163 15.12 -8.35 9.90
C ASN A 163 14.68 -7.07 9.17
N LYS A 164 13.80 -7.22 8.17
CA LYS A 164 13.21 -6.11 7.42
C LYS A 164 11.69 -6.08 7.67
N PRO A 165 11.06 -4.90 7.69
CA PRO A 165 9.61 -4.79 7.82
C PRO A 165 8.88 -5.28 6.57
N ILE A 166 7.70 -5.88 6.78
CA ILE A 166 6.75 -6.23 5.74
C ILE A 166 5.62 -5.19 5.73
N HIS A 167 5.39 -4.57 4.58
CA HIS A 167 4.35 -3.57 4.36
C HIS A 167 3.18 -4.18 3.57
N ILE A 168 1.97 -4.13 4.14
CA ILE A 168 0.74 -4.53 3.47
C ILE A 168 0.01 -3.27 2.96
N PHE A 169 0.08 -3.09 1.64
CA PHE A 169 -0.51 -1.95 0.95
C PHE A 169 -2.03 -2.10 0.83
N GLY A 170 -2.73 -1.02 1.21
CA GLY A 170 -4.18 -0.93 1.05
C GLY A 170 -4.94 -1.89 1.95
N SER A 171 -4.51 -2.05 3.21
CA SER A 171 -5.16 -2.84 4.26
C SER A 171 -6.56 -2.27 4.57
N LEU A 172 -7.56 -2.57 3.72
CA LEU A 172 -8.77 -1.77 3.54
C LEU A 172 -9.58 -1.60 4.84
N ASP A 173 -9.74 -2.69 5.58
CA ASP A 173 -10.48 -2.74 6.83
C ASP A 173 -9.51 -2.73 8.03
N PRO A 174 -9.70 -1.82 9.01
CA PRO A 174 -8.90 -1.81 10.24
C PRO A 174 -8.90 -3.14 11.01
N ILE A 175 -9.90 -4.00 10.86
CA ILE A 175 -9.91 -5.35 11.45
C ILE A 175 -8.79 -6.24 10.88
N SER A 176 -8.36 -6.05 9.64
CA SER A 176 -7.34 -6.88 9.01
C SER A 176 -5.93 -6.60 9.54
N ALA A 177 -5.64 -5.35 9.94
CA ALA A 177 -4.31 -4.95 10.41
C ALA A 177 -3.79 -5.80 11.59
N PRO A 178 -4.53 -6.01 12.70
CA PRO A 178 -4.05 -6.87 13.78
C PRO A 178 -3.85 -8.33 13.36
N LEU A 179 -4.68 -8.86 12.44
CA LEU A 179 -4.55 -10.22 11.92
C LEU A 179 -3.26 -10.39 11.09
N TYR A 180 -2.93 -9.42 10.26
CA TYR A 180 -1.69 -9.43 9.49
C TYR A 180 -0.47 -9.13 10.38
N PHE A 181 -0.61 -8.30 11.41
CA PHE A 181 0.44 -8.04 12.39
C PHE A 181 0.85 -9.30 13.15
N ILE A 182 -0.10 -10.06 13.70
CA ILE A 182 0.23 -11.35 14.37
C ILE A 182 0.80 -12.38 13.40
N SER A 183 0.51 -12.25 12.11
CA SER A 183 1.08 -13.09 11.05
C SER A 183 2.49 -12.66 10.66
N GLY A 184 2.96 -11.49 11.12
CA GLY A 184 4.32 -11.01 10.92
C GLY A 184 4.48 -9.82 9.98
N ALA A 185 3.41 -9.11 9.62
CA ALA A 185 3.50 -7.80 8.95
C ALA A 185 3.73 -6.65 9.94
N ASP A 186 4.25 -5.52 9.47
CA ASP A 186 4.68 -4.39 10.34
C ASP A 186 4.04 -3.05 9.96
N ILE A 187 3.87 -2.80 8.66
CA ILE A 187 3.41 -1.51 8.13
C ILE A 187 2.10 -1.71 7.38
N PHE A 188 1.15 -0.81 7.60
CA PHE A 188 -0.20 -0.88 7.03
C PHE A 188 -0.65 0.52 6.62
N ASP A 189 -1.28 0.64 5.46
CA ASP A 189 -1.89 1.88 5.00
C ASP A 189 -3.26 1.61 4.35
N SER A 190 -4.13 2.62 4.36
CA SER A 190 -5.41 2.59 3.64
C SER A 190 -6.04 3.97 3.60
N LEU A 191 -6.49 4.39 2.41
CA LEU A 191 -7.32 5.58 2.24
C LEU A 191 -8.75 5.37 2.77
N THR A 192 -9.14 4.14 3.09
CA THR A 192 -10.49 3.85 3.61
C THR A 192 -10.59 4.20 5.08
N TRP A 193 -9.50 4.13 5.85
CA TRP A 193 -9.51 4.36 7.29
C TRP A 193 -9.96 5.77 7.67
N ILE A 194 -9.67 6.77 6.83
CA ILE A 194 -10.13 8.17 7.05
C ILE A 194 -11.65 8.33 6.92
N ARG A 195 -12.36 7.32 6.43
CA ARG A 195 -13.82 7.32 6.22
C ARG A 195 -14.57 6.68 7.39
N PHE A 196 -13.85 6.01 8.28
CA PHE A 196 -14.42 5.34 9.44
C PHE A 196 -14.20 6.17 10.70
N SER A 197 -15.17 6.09 11.61
CA SER A 197 -14.99 6.48 13.00
C SER A 197 -14.60 5.25 13.82
N TYR A 198 -13.89 5.46 14.92
CA TYR A 198 -13.53 4.37 15.83
C TYR A 198 -14.39 4.45 17.09
N PHE A 199 -15.10 3.37 17.41
CA PHE A 199 -15.91 3.29 18.62
C PHE A 199 -15.72 1.93 19.28
N LYS A 200 -15.34 1.93 20.56
CA LYS A 200 -15.08 0.71 21.36
C LYS A 200 -14.16 -0.30 20.67
N GLY A 201 -13.10 0.20 20.01
CA GLY A 201 -12.12 -0.63 19.30
C GLY A 201 -12.57 -1.15 17.94
N MET A 202 -13.75 -0.75 17.44
CA MET A 202 -14.25 -1.12 16.11
C MET A 202 -14.22 0.07 15.16
N ALA A 203 -13.87 -0.19 13.90
CA ALA A 203 -14.09 0.75 12.81
C ALA A 203 -15.56 0.70 12.40
N ILE A 204 -16.21 1.85 12.36
CA ILE A 204 -17.63 1.99 12.03
C ILE A 204 -17.81 3.09 10.99
N TYR A 205 -18.79 2.93 10.10
CA TYR A 205 -19.17 4.02 9.21
C TYR A 205 -19.67 5.19 10.05
N GLN A 206 -19.15 6.40 9.80
CA GLN A 206 -19.38 7.56 10.65
C GLN A 206 -20.86 7.85 10.88
N ASN A 207 -21.70 7.70 9.85
CA ASN A 207 -23.14 7.96 9.96
C ASN A 207 -23.89 6.90 10.79
N ASN A 208 -23.26 5.77 11.11
CA ASN A 208 -23.86 4.72 11.93
C ASN A 208 -23.56 4.91 13.44
N TYR A 209 -22.74 5.89 13.82
CA TYR A 209 -22.38 6.12 15.23
C TYR A 209 -23.60 6.37 16.12
N ALA A 210 -24.58 7.15 15.63
CA ALA A 210 -25.79 7.46 16.40
C ALA A 210 -26.60 6.21 16.75
N VAL A 211 -26.73 5.27 15.81
CA VAL A 211 -27.45 4.00 16.00
C VAL A 211 -26.78 3.12 17.06
N LEU A 212 -25.46 3.20 17.22
CA LEU A 212 -24.71 2.44 18.23
C LEU A 212 -24.78 3.06 19.64
N LYS A 213 -25.24 4.31 19.75
CA LYS A 213 -25.30 5.06 21.02
C LYS A 213 -26.72 5.30 21.50
N GLN A 214 -27.68 5.37 20.58
CA GLN A 214 -29.07 5.75 20.85
C GLN A 214 -30.01 4.60 20.49
N TYR A 215 -31.11 4.48 21.22
CA TYR A 215 -32.20 3.61 20.82
C TYR A 215 -32.80 4.13 19.52
N LEU A 216 -33.18 3.22 18.61
CA LEU A 216 -33.95 3.58 17.43
C LEU A 216 -35.36 3.97 17.89
N GLU A 217 -35.63 5.27 17.96
CA GLU A 217 -36.97 5.79 18.21
C GLU A 217 -37.75 5.85 16.90
N PHE A 218 -38.90 5.17 16.84
CA PHE A 218 -39.87 5.39 15.78
C PHE A 218 -40.53 6.75 16.02
N ASN A 219 -40.17 7.76 15.24
CA ASN A 219 -40.91 9.02 15.26
C ASN A 219 -42.14 8.90 14.34
N THR A 220 -43.29 8.54 14.92
CA THR A 220 -44.57 8.37 14.22
C THR A 220 -45.37 9.67 14.08
N GLU A 221 -44.74 10.86 14.07
CA GLU A 221 -45.46 12.13 13.87
C GLU A 221 -45.66 12.53 12.40
N ARG A 222 -45.69 11.57 11.47
CA ARG A 222 -46.13 11.80 10.09
C ARG A 222 -46.96 10.65 9.53
N LEU A 223 -48.05 10.32 10.21
CA LEU A 223 -49.23 9.69 9.60
C LEU A 223 -50.46 10.22 10.35
N ILE A 224 -51.38 10.83 9.60
CA ILE A 224 -52.65 11.48 9.99
C ILE A 224 -52.54 13.00 10.25
N SER A 225 -52.61 13.76 9.16
CA SER A 225 -53.56 14.87 9.02
C SER A 225 -54.26 14.71 7.67
#